data_AF-A0A9E4M8I6-F1
#
_entry.id   AF-A0A9E4M8I6-F1
#
_cell.length_a   1.000
_cell.length_b   1.000
_cell.length_c   1.000
_cell.angle_alpha   90.00
_cell.angle_beta   90.00
_cell.angle_gamma   90.00
#
_symmetry.space_group_name_H-M   'P 1'
#
loop_
_entity.id
_entity.type
_entity.pdbx_description
1 polymer ?
#
loop_
_entity_poly.entity_id
_entity_poly.type
_entity_poly.pdbx_seq_one_letter_code
_entity_poly.pdbx_strand_id
1 'polypeptide(L)'
;MAAAAVACVVTLNCASAGAGRGTAAADGGSAAWTASGGATAAAVAEAATAAVTAGQDPTSLRIQPVDPADGAAWTAEVRSGIEAFGVEPERATNLLRTLARHPPALRGLGPLAAYLRQRSMVPAVDQLLMGLRVAWLCRSEALWAELAAEARGFGLGDRDLRRVAEGPDAGWGAWDALMLRAADELYRDAFLSDASWDELATRFNVPQLIDTIFSGAEYILLAALANSLGVQPDERFADRLPADVPRTMGPAGAPPSPLAAPRLDPLPRAAWSDEVRGLLDPEDSGRPVLNLYATLARHPIFFRPRAVQSAYIRTGATLSDRAREILILRIGWLCGSEYEWSQHVRAARRIGMTDEEIRRIAVGAEARGWDAFDAALIRATDELHRDDTISGATWAALSTRYGIPELVDVVITVAGYRMVSIALNSLGTQLEPGRPRFPDVPRQESAPQAFRAGELPTRR
;
A
#
# COMPACT_ATOMS: atom_id res chain seq x y z
N MET A 1 -13.19 16.49 -9.83
CA MET A 1 -12.39 16.01 -8.67
C MET A 1 -11.02 15.48 -9.08
N ALA A 2 -10.88 14.58 -10.07
CA ALA A 2 -9.56 14.06 -10.49
C ALA A 2 -8.56 15.15 -10.92
N ALA A 3 -8.98 16.19 -11.65
CA ALA A 3 -8.11 17.32 -12.00
C ALA A 3 -7.65 18.14 -10.77
N ALA A 4 -8.49 18.28 -9.74
CA ALA A 4 -8.15 18.98 -8.50
C ALA A 4 -7.22 18.14 -7.60
N ALA A 5 -7.39 16.81 -7.58
CA ALA A 5 -6.47 15.90 -6.87
C ALA A 5 -5.09 15.84 -7.53
N VAL A 6 -5.05 15.81 -8.87
CA VAL A 6 -3.81 15.88 -9.66
C VAL A 6 -3.10 17.23 -9.47
N ALA A 7 -3.86 18.34 -9.54
CA ALA A 7 -3.32 19.67 -9.24
C ALA A 7 -2.78 19.74 -7.80
N CYS A 8 -3.51 19.27 -6.78
CA CYS A 8 -3.04 19.28 -5.39
C CYS A 8 -1.75 18.46 -5.19
N VAL A 9 -1.62 17.30 -5.84
CA VAL A 9 -0.40 16.46 -5.78
C VAL A 9 0.82 17.18 -6.36
N VAL A 10 0.63 17.92 -7.46
CA VAL A 10 1.67 18.70 -8.16
C VAL A 10 1.97 20.01 -7.42
N THR A 11 0.97 20.80 -7.04
CA THR A 11 1.14 22.12 -6.40
C THR A 11 1.84 22.01 -5.04
N LEU A 12 1.54 20.98 -4.23
CA LEU A 12 2.23 20.71 -2.96
C LEU A 12 3.71 20.33 -3.15
N ASN A 13 4.09 19.78 -4.31
CA ASN A 13 5.48 19.52 -4.66
C ASN A 13 6.15 20.71 -5.35
N CYS A 14 5.39 21.55 -6.06
CA CYS A 14 5.87 22.81 -6.63
C CYS A 14 6.19 23.85 -5.55
N ALA A 15 5.54 23.81 -4.39
CA ALA A 15 5.92 24.58 -3.20
C ALA A 15 7.26 24.13 -2.58
N SER A 16 7.81 22.98 -3.01
CA SER A 16 9.09 22.44 -2.53
C SER A 16 10.34 23.04 -3.24
N ALA A 17 10.15 24.01 -4.14
CA ALA A 17 11.22 24.60 -4.97
C ALA A 17 11.38 26.13 -4.87
N GLY A 18 10.68 26.82 -3.96
CA GLY A 18 10.88 28.27 -3.80
C GLY A 18 10.32 28.78 -2.49
N ALA A 19 11.19 29.21 -1.58
CA ALA A 19 10.79 29.90 -0.36
C ALA A 19 10.60 31.41 -0.63
N GLY A 20 9.48 31.96 -0.17
CA GLY A 20 9.24 33.39 -0.08
C GLY A 20 8.16 33.64 0.98
N ARG A 21 8.55 34.29 2.07
CA ARG A 21 7.67 34.64 3.20
C ARG A 21 6.51 35.51 2.73
N GLY A 22 5.29 35.16 3.12
CA GLY A 22 4.10 35.99 2.94
C GLY A 22 3.06 35.62 3.99
N THR A 23 2.89 36.49 4.98
CA THR A 23 1.86 36.43 6.01
C THR A 23 0.48 36.69 5.38
N ALA A 24 -0.48 35.79 5.56
CA ALA A 24 -1.90 36.11 5.37
C ALA A 24 -2.76 35.27 6.33
N ALA A 25 -3.76 35.94 6.89
CA ALA A 25 -4.51 35.58 8.08
C ALA A 25 -5.36 34.30 7.91
N ALA A 26 -5.42 33.52 8.99
CA ALA A 26 -6.37 32.44 9.16
C ALA A 26 -7.70 33.03 9.63
N ASP A 27 -8.75 32.84 8.84
CA ASP A 27 -10.13 32.90 9.32
C ASP A 27 -10.74 31.49 9.25
N GLY A 28 -11.40 31.14 10.34
CA GLY A 28 -11.74 29.79 10.75
C GLY A 28 -13.03 29.25 10.14
N GLY A 29 -13.08 27.91 10.10
CA GLY A 29 -14.22 27.14 9.62
C GLY A 29 -14.05 25.65 9.91
N SER A 30 -13.68 25.30 11.14
CA SER A 30 -13.69 23.91 11.63
C SER A 30 -15.14 23.45 11.79
N ALA A 31 -15.71 22.82 10.77
CA ALA A 31 -16.97 22.11 10.91
C ALA A 31 -16.73 20.80 11.68
N ALA A 32 -17.18 20.79 12.94
CA ALA A 32 -17.17 19.62 13.81
C ALA A 32 -18.08 18.53 13.22
N TRP A 33 -17.50 17.38 12.90
CA TRP A 33 -18.25 16.18 12.54
C TRP A 33 -18.82 15.54 13.80
N THR A 34 -20.14 15.46 13.91
CA THR A 34 -20.82 14.65 14.92
C THR A 34 -21.15 13.28 14.30
N ALA A 35 -20.41 12.25 14.73
CA ALA A 35 -20.65 10.86 14.32
C ALA A 35 -21.73 10.24 15.19
N SER A 36 -22.80 9.73 14.58
CA SER A 36 -23.78 8.86 15.23
C SER A 36 -23.51 7.39 14.86
N GLY A 37 -23.42 6.51 15.87
CA GLY A 37 -23.73 5.08 15.72
C GLY A 37 -22.59 4.07 15.54
N GLY A 38 -21.33 4.39 15.83
CA GLY A 38 -20.22 3.42 15.88
C GLY A 38 -19.61 3.32 17.28
N ALA A 39 -19.12 2.15 17.69
CA ALA A 39 -18.35 2.02 18.92
C ALA A 39 -17.23 3.07 18.95
N THR A 40 -17.16 3.86 20.02
CA THR A 40 -16.22 4.99 20.12
C THR A 40 -14.79 4.47 20.24
N ALA A 41 -13.79 5.27 19.81
CA ALA A 41 -12.38 4.93 19.98
C ALA A 41 -12.03 4.56 21.44
N ALA A 42 -12.68 5.22 22.40
CA ALA A 42 -12.58 4.90 23.82
C ALA A 42 -13.09 3.48 24.15
N ALA A 43 -14.23 3.06 23.58
CA ALA A 43 -14.78 1.72 23.80
C ALA A 43 -13.88 0.61 23.22
N VAL A 44 -13.25 0.85 22.06
CA VAL A 44 -12.27 -0.07 21.47
C VAL A 44 -10.99 -0.13 22.30
N ALA A 45 -10.50 1.02 22.79
CA ALA A 45 -9.30 1.10 23.63
C ALA A 45 -9.49 0.46 25.02
N GLU A 46 -10.65 0.66 25.64
CA GLU A 46 -11.01 0.09 26.93
C GLU A 46 -11.21 -1.43 26.82
N ALA A 47 -11.91 -1.88 25.76
CA ALA A 47 -12.02 -3.30 25.44
C ALA A 47 -10.65 -3.93 25.12
N ALA A 48 -9.76 -3.23 24.42
CA ALA A 48 -8.42 -3.73 24.13
C ALA A 48 -7.55 -3.83 25.39
N THR A 49 -7.59 -2.82 26.27
CA THR A 49 -6.89 -2.84 27.56
C THR A 49 -7.40 -3.97 28.45
N ALA A 50 -8.72 -4.16 28.50
CA ALA A 50 -9.38 -5.23 29.24
C ALA A 50 -9.10 -6.62 28.67
N ALA A 51 -9.12 -6.79 27.33
CA ALA A 51 -8.85 -8.06 26.66
C ALA A 51 -7.38 -8.50 26.80
N VAL A 52 -6.43 -7.55 26.70
CA VAL A 52 -5.01 -7.80 26.94
C VAL A 52 -4.75 -8.19 28.41
N THR A 53 -5.44 -7.56 29.36
CA THR A 53 -5.34 -7.94 30.79
C THR A 53 -6.08 -9.23 31.12
N ALA A 54 -7.12 -9.60 30.37
CA ALA A 54 -7.93 -10.81 30.57
C ALA A 54 -7.44 -12.04 29.77
N GLY A 55 -6.39 -11.91 28.94
CA GLY A 55 -5.87 -13.02 28.12
C GLY A 55 -6.83 -13.47 27.00
N GLN A 56 -7.76 -12.62 26.57
CA GLN A 56 -8.61 -12.88 25.40
C GLN A 56 -7.79 -12.72 24.12
N ASP A 57 -8.16 -13.44 23.05
CA ASP A 57 -7.51 -13.34 21.74
C ASP A 57 -7.58 -11.89 21.22
N PRO A 58 -6.44 -11.18 21.10
CA PRO A 58 -6.42 -9.80 20.63
C PRO A 58 -7.03 -9.58 19.24
N THR A 59 -7.20 -10.65 18.45
CA THR A 59 -7.82 -10.58 17.11
C THR A 59 -9.34 -10.38 17.15
N SER A 60 -10.02 -10.73 18.25
CA SER A 60 -11.46 -10.48 18.42
C SER A 60 -11.82 -9.00 18.57
N LEU A 61 -10.80 -8.13 18.68
CA LEU A 61 -10.92 -6.67 18.80
C LEU A 61 -10.87 -5.95 17.44
N ARG A 62 -10.70 -6.69 16.35
CA ARG A 62 -10.55 -6.10 15.01
C ARG A 62 -11.89 -5.61 14.44
N ILE A 63 -11.79 -4.76 13.42
CA ILE A 63 -12.93 -4.00 12.88
C ILE A 63 -13.94 -4.96 12.27
N GLN A 64 -15.15 -4.95 12.80
CA GLN A 64 -16.23 -5.78 12.28
C GLN A 64 -16.78 -5.18 10.97
N PRO A 65 -17.03 -6.00 9.94
CA PRO A 65 -17.66 -5.54 8.71
C PRO A 65 -19.05 -4.97 9.01
N VAL A 66 -19.50 -3.97 8.23
CA VAL A 66 -20.90 -3.54 8.25
C VAL A 66 -21.76 -4.68 7.67
N ASP A 67 -22.84 -5.07 8.36
CA ASP A 67 -23.72 -6.17 7.93
C ASP A 67 -24.38 -5.83 6.57
N PRO A 68 -24.44 -6.77 5.61
CA PRO A 68 -25.22 -6.59 4.38
C PRO A 68 -26.68 -6.18 4.59
N ALA A 69 -27.34 -6.67 5.64
CA ALA A 69 -28.72 -6.32 6.00
C ALA A 69 -28.86 -4.85 6.44
N ASP A 70 -27.79 -4.28 7.00
CA ASP A 70 -27.67 -2.85 7.29
C ASP A 70 -27.32 -2.02 6.02
N GLY A 71 -27.12 -2.68 4.88
CA GLY A 71 -26.79 -2.06 3.59
C GLY A 71 -27.83 -1.05 3.06
N ALA A 72 -29.10 -1.24 3.44
CA ALA A 72 -30.17 -0.29 3.16
C ALA A 72 -29.98 1.07 3.90
N ALA A 73 -29.13 1.11 4.94
CA ALA A 73 -28.76 2.31 5.69
C ALA A 73 -27.43 2.93 5.21
N TRP A 74 -26.79 2.42 4.16
CA TRP A 74 -25.57 3.03 3.64
C TRP A 74 -25.84 4.44 3.14
N THR A 75 -25.04 5.38 3.65
CA THR A 75 -25.06 6.75 3.16
C THR A 75 -24.66 6.80 1.69
N ALA A 76 -25.08 7.85 0.97
CA ALA A 76 -24.65 8.07 -0.41
C ALA A 76 -23.12 8.10 -0.54
N GLU A 77 -22.43 8.57 0.51
CA GLU A 77 -20.97 8.60 0.59
C GLU A 77 -20.35 7.20 0.60
N VAL A 78 -20.90 6.26 1.39
CA VAL A 78 -20.45 4.86 1.43
C VAL A 78 -20.70 4.18 0.09
N ARG A 79 -21.91 4.33 -0.47
CA ARG A 79 -22.26 3.73 -1.77
C ARG A 79 -21.31 4.20 -2.87
N SER A 80 -21.10 5.50 -2.99
CA SER A 80 -20.16 6.07 -3.96
C SER A 80 -18.72 5.62 -3.72
N GLY A 81 -18.31 5.44 -2.46
CA GLY A 81 -17.01 4.88 -2.12
C GLY A 81 -16.82 3.45 -2.60
N ILE A 82 -17.84 2.60 -2.46
CA ILE A 82 -17.81 1.20 -2.93
C ILE A 82 -17.82 1.14 -4.46
N GLU A 83 -18.67 1.94 -5.09
CA GLU A 83 -18.73 2.09 -6.55
C GLU A 83 -17.39 2.57 -7.13
N ALA A 84 -16.58 3.30 -6.36
CA ALA A 84 -15.24 3.71 -6.78
C ALA A 84 -14.29 2.51 -7.02
N PHE A 85 -14.54 1.35 -6.41
CA PHE A 85 -13.85 0.07 -6.72
C PHE A 85 -14.42 -0.64 -7.95
N GLY A 86 -15.42 -0.04 -8.61
CA GLY A 86 -16.16 -0.64 -9.71
C GLY A 86 -16.95 -1.88 -9.27
N VAL A 87 -17.49 -1.84 -8.05
CA VAL A 87 -18.30 -2.89 -7.44
C VAL A 87 -19.65 -2.29 -7.08
N GLU A 88 -20.74 -2.96 -7.46
CA GLU A 88 -22.09 -2.57 -7.03
C GLU A 88 -22.20 -2.68 -5.49
N PRO A 89 -22.80 -1.71 -4.80
CA PRO A 89 -22.94 -1.72 -3.34
C PRO A 89 -23.41 -3.07 -2.77
N GLU A 90 -24.41 -3.68 -3.38
CA GLU A 90 -25.01 -4.95 -2.94
C GLU A 90 -24.04 -6.14 -3.06
N ARG A 91 -22.99 -5.99 -3.88
CA ARG A 91 -21.93 -6.98 -4.09
C ARG A 91 -20.67 -6.71 -3.30
N ALA A 92 -20.62 -5.64 -2.47
CA ALA A 92 -19.45 -5.31 -1.66
C ALA A 92 -18.95 -6.53 -0.87
N THR A 93 -17.64 -6.76 -0.92
CA THR A 93 -16.98 -7.80 -0.12
C THR A 93 -16.86 -7.36 1.33
N ASN A 94 -16.55 -8.30 2.22
CA ASN A 94 -16.29 -8.01 3.63
C ASN A 94 -15.17 -6.98 3.81
N LEU A 95 -14.18 -6.92 2.92
CA LEU A 95 -13.17 -5.86 2.94
C LEU A 95 -13.81 -4.49 2.72
N LEU A 96 -14.61 -4.33 1.67
CA LEU A 96 -15.28 -3.07 1.37
C LEU A 96 -16.31 -2.68 2.44
N ARG A 97 -17.04 -3.65 3.00
CA ARG A 97 -17.95 -3.45 4.14
C ARG A 97 -17.20 -3.04 5.41
N THR A 98 -15.96 -3.50 5.60
CA THR A 98 -15.11 -3.06 6.71
C THR A 98 -14.62 -1.64 6.47
N LEU A 99 -14.17 -1.33 5.26
CA LEU A 99 -13.75 0.02 4.86
C LEU A 99 -14.91 1.03 4.82
N ALA A 100 -16.16 0.59 4.77
CA ALA A 100 -17.33 1.48 4.90
C ALA A 100 -17.37 2.22 6.25
N ARG A 101 -16.65 1.73 7.28
CA ARG A 101 -16.43 2.45 8.55
C ARG A 101 -15.50 3.65 8.41
N HIS A 102 -14.81 3.79 7.26
CA HIS A 102 -13.95 4.92 6.89
C HIS A 102 -14.15 5.29 5.40
N PRO A 103 -15.29 5.92 5.02
CA PRO A 103 -15.60 6.23 3.62
C PRO A 103 -14.55 7.03 2.83
N PRO A 104 -13.77 7.95 3.45
CA PRO A 104 -12.63 8.57 2.77
C PRO A 104 -11.62 7.56 2.20
N ALA A 105 -11.32 6.48 2.92
CA ALA A 105 -10.44 5.41 2.44
C ALA A 105 -11.01 4.72 1.19
N LEU A 106 -12.32 4.45 1.16
CA LEU A 106 -12.97 3.87 -0.01
C LEU A 106 -12.75 4.74 -1.25
N ARG A 107 -13.00 6.04 -1.14
CA ARG A 107 -12.81 6.98 -2.27
C ARG A 107 -11.34 7.17 -2.65
N GLY A 108 -10.45 7.09 -1.68
CA GLY A 108 -9.00 7.23 -1.90
C GLY A 108 -8.40 6.04 -2.65
N LEU A 109 -8.78 4.82 -2.29
CA LEU A 109 -8.23 3.58 -2.85
C LEU A 109 -8.96 3.13 -4.11
N GLY A 110 -10.29 3.25 -4.12
CA GLY A 110 -11.16 2.65 -5.14
C GLY A 110 -10.73 2.89 -6.58
N PRO A 111 -10.44 4.15 -7.01
CA PRO A 111 -10.10 4.43 -8.40
C PRO A 111 -8.91 3.64 -8.95
N LEU A 112 -7.87 3.39 -8.15
CA LEU A 112 -6.72 2.60 -8.57
C LEU A 112 -7.04 1.11 -8.60
N ALA A 113 -7.69 0.59 -7.55
CA ALA A 113 -8.13 -0.80 -7.51
C ALA A 113 -9.07 -1.15 -8.69
N ALA A 114 -10.02 -0.27 -8.99
CA ALA A 114 -10.93 -0.42 -10.14
C ALA A 114 -10.18 -0.38 -11.47
N TYR A 115 -9.22 0.55 -11.62
CA TYR A 115 -8.41 0.65 -12.82
C TYR A 115 -7.62 -0.64 -13.07
N LEU A 116 -6.87 -1.11 -12.08
CA LEU A 116 -6.01 -2.29 -12.26
C LEU A 116 -6.86 -3.52 -12.62
N ARG A 117 -7.97 -3.73 -11.91
CA ARG A 117 -8.86 -4.87 -12.15
C ARG A 117 -9.58 -4.84 -13.51
N GLN A 118 -10.03 -3.66 -13.97
CA GLN A 118 -10.96 -3.58 -15.12
C GLN A 118 -10.35 -2.99 -16.39
N ARG A 119 -9.27 -2.22 -16.26
CA ARG A 119 -8.74 -1.35 -17.31
C ARG A 119 -7.23 -1.40 -17.48
N SER A 120 -6.54 -2.20 -16.66
CA SER A 120 -5.12 -2.45 -16.86
C SER A 120 -4.86 -3.02 -18.25
N MET A 121 -3.67 -2.72 -18.77
CA MET A 121 -3.18 -3.24 -20.04
C MET A 121 -2.58 -4.65 -19.91
N VAL A 122 -2.42 -5.17 -18.68
CA VAL A 122 -1.98 -6.54 -18.41
C VAL A 122 -3.16 -7.51 -18.54
N PRO A 123 -3.03 -8.63 -19.26
CA PRO A 123 -4.09 -9.63 -19.38
C PRO A 123 -4.64 -10.08 -18.01
N ALA A 124 -5.95 -10.27 -17.92
CA ALA A 124 -6.62 -10.57 -16.64
C ALA A 124 -6.08 -11.84 -15.97
N VAL A 125 -5.79 -12.90 -16.74
CA VAL A 125 -5.21 -14.15 -16.21
C VAL A 125 -3.83 -13.90 -15.59
N ASP A 126 -2.98 -13.08 -16.22
CA ASP A 126 -1.65 -12.75 -15.71
C ASP A 126 -1.75 -12.00 -14.37
N GLN A 127 -2.69 -11.04 -14.26
CA GLN A 127 -2.97 -10.35 -12.99
C GLN A 127 -3.51 -11.30 -11.92
N LEU A 128 -4.40 -12.23 -12.28
CA LEU A 128 -4.98 -13.19 -11.34
C LEU A 128 -3.92 -14.18 -10.81
N LEU A 129 -2.99 -14.63 -11.66
CA LEU A 129 -1.85 -15.44 -11.22
C LEU A 129 -1.00 -14.68 -10.20
N MET A 130 -0.65 -13.42 -10.50
CA MET A 130 0.10 -12.57 -9.55
C MET A 130 -0.67 -12.34 -8.26
N GLY A 131 -1.95 -11.98 -8.35
CA GLY A 131 -2.78 -11.65 -7.20
C GLY A 131 -3.02 -12.84 -6.29
N LEU A 132 -3.31 -14.03 -6.85
CA LEU A 132 -3.41 -15.27 -6.10
C LEU A 132 -2.08 -15.61 -5.40
N ARG A 133 -0.95 -15.45 -6.11
CA ARG A 133 0.37 -15.69 -5.52
C ARG A 133 0.63 -14.75 -4.35
N VAL A 134 0.39 -13.46 -4.52
CA VAL A 134 0.49 -12.45 -3.45
C VAL A 134 -0.44 -12.77 -2.29
N ALA A 135 -1.70 -13.13 -2.55
CA ALA A 135 -2.65 -13.50 -1.50
C ALA A 135 -2.14 -14.69 -0.68
N TRP A 136 -1.52 -15.69 -1.32
CA TRP A 136 -0.89 -16.81 -0.62
C TRP A 136 0.33 -16.42 0.20
N LEU A 137 1.22 -15.59 -0.36
CA LEU A 137 2.40 -15.05 0.34
C LEU A 137 1.98 -14.27 1.60
N CYS A 138 1.03 -13.36 1.46
CA CYS A 138 0.50 -12.54 2.54
C CYS A 138 -0.46 -13.28 3.47
N ARG A 139 -0.77 -14.58 3.25
CA ARG A 139 -1.79 -15.35 4.01
C ARG A 139 -3.21 -14.76 3.98
N SER A 140 -3.53 -13.96 2.97
CA SER A 140 -4.81 -13.27 2.94
C SER A 140 -5.90 -14.19 2.43
N GLU A 141 -6.61 -14.84 3.36
CA GLU A 141 -7.70 -15.76 3.03
C GLU A 141 -8.88 -15.04 2.35
N ALA A 142 -9.17 -13.80 2.77
CA ALA A 142 -10.21 -12.97 2.15
C ALA A 142 -9.87 -12.62 0.70
N LEU A 143 -8.65 -12.17 0.42
CA LEU A 143 -8.22 -11.83 -0.94
C LEU A 143 -8.13 -13.09 -1.81
N TRP A 144 -7.58 -14.19 -1.28
CA TRP A 144 -7.49 -15.45 -2.02
C TRP A 144 -8.86 -15.95 -2.47
N ALA A 145 -9.85 -15.95 -1.55
CA ALA A 145 -11.20 -16.45 -1.86
C ALA A 145 -11.87 -15.68 -3.01
N GLU A 146 -11.70 -14.36 -3.04
CA GLU A 146 -12.23 -13.51 -4.11
C GLU A 146 -11.51 -13.75 -5.44
N LEU A 147 -10.18 -13.71 -5.45
CA LEU A 147 -9.39 -13.88 -6.67
C LEU A 147 -9.49 -15.30 -7.25
N ALA A 148 -9.62 -16.31 -6.40
CA ALA A 148 -9.81 -17.70 -6.84
C ALA A 148 -11.15 -17.86 -7.54
N ALA A 149 -12.22 -17.29 -6.99
CA ALA A 149 -13.54 -17.30 -7.62
C ALA A 149 -13.52 -16.58 -8.98
N GLU A 150 -12.80 -15.48 -9.12
CA GLU A 150 -12.60 -14.79 -10.40
C GLU A 150 -11.78 -15.64 -11.38
N ALA A 151 -10.69 -16.25 -10.93
CA ALA A 151 -9.85 -17.14 -11.71
C ALA A 151 -10.58 -18.37 -12.27
N ARG A 152 -11.59 -18.91 -11.55
CA ARG A 152 -12.48 -19.95 -12.10
C ARG A 152 -13.19 -19.50 -13.36
N GLY A 153 -13.62 -18.24 -13.42
CA GLY A 153 -14.24 -17.63 -14.60
C GLY A 153 -13.34 -17.61 -15.83
N PHE A 154 -12.01 -17.67 -15.62
CA PHE A 154 -10.99 -17.77 -16.66
C PHE A 154 -10.49 -19.21 -16.89
N GLY A 155 -11.10 -20.21 -16.26
CA GLY A 155 -10.81 -21.62 -16.48
C GLY A 155 -9.71 -22.22 -15.60
N LEU A 156 -9.24 -21.52 -14.56
CA LEU A 156 -8.27 -22.09 -13.62
C LEU A 156 -8.95 -23.16 -12.75
N GLY A 157 -8.48 -24.40 -12.85
CA GLY A 157 -8.95 -25.55 -12.07
C GLY A 157 -8.29 -25.66 -10.71
N ASP A 158 -8.69 -26.68 -9.92
CA ASP A 158 -8.16 -26.91 -8.56
C ASP A 158 -6.64 -27.09 -8.58
N ARG A 159 -6.17 -27.79 -9.61
CA ARG A 159 -4.74 -28.01 -9.86
C ARG A 159 -4.01 -26.69 -10.12
N ASP A 160 -4.62 -25.76 -10.83
CA ASP A 160 -3.99 -24.47 -11.15
C ASP A 160 -3.88 -23.61 -9.89
N LEU A 161 -4.96 -23.49 -9.12
CA LEU A 161 -4.95 -22.77 -7.85
C LEU A 161 -3.91 -23.34 -6.88
N ARG A 162 -3.80 -24.67 -6.78
CA ARG A 162 -2.75 -25.30 -5.97
C ARG A 162 -1.36 -24.96 -6.49
N ARG A 163 -1.13 -25.04 -7.80
CA ARG A 163 0.16 -24.72 -8.42
C ARG A 163 0.57 -23.26 -8.23
N VAL A 164 -0.39 -22.33 -8.14
CA VAL A 164 -0.08 -20.93 -7.80
C VAL A 164 0.49 -20.83 -6.38
N ALA A 165 -0.09 -21.56 -5.43
CA ALA A 165 0.42 -21.65 -4.06
C ALA A 165 1.79 -22.37 -4.00
N GLU A 166 2.01 -23.41 -4.81
CA GLU A 166 3.31 -24.11 -4.89
C GLU A 166 4.40 -23.23 -5.52
N GLY A 167 4.02 -22.28 -6.39
CA GLY A 167 4.89 -21.23 -6.91
C GLY A 167 5.36 -21.46 -8.35
N PRO A 168 6.35 -20.66 -8.81
CA PRO A 168 6.73 -20.61 -10.22
C PRO A 168 7.30 -21.93 -10.76
N ASP A 169 7.88 -22.78 -9.90
CA ASP A 169 8.51 -24.04 -10.30
C ASP A 169 7.51 -25.22 -10.37
N ALA A 170 6.22 -24.98 -10.14
CA ALA A 170 5.17 -26.01 -10.10
C ALA A 170 4.74 -26.54 -11.49
N GLY A 171 5.64 -26.53 -12.48
CA GLY A 171 5.38 -27.02 -13.84
C GLY A 171 4.49 -26.09 -14.67
N TRP A 172 4.64 -24.79 -14.49
CA TRP A 172 4.02 -23.75 -15.32
C TRP A 172 4.72 -23.58 -16.67
N GLY A 173 4.02 -23.01 -17.64
CA GLY A 173 4.69 -22.47 -18.83
C GLY A 173 5.63 -21.33 -18.44
N ALA A 174 6.65 -21.05 -19.26
CA ALA A 174 7.67 -20.06 -18.94
C ALA A 174 7.10 -18.67 -18.56
N TRP A 175 6.03 -18.26 -19.25
CA TRP A 175 5.35 -16.99 -19.01
C TRP A 175 4.58 -16.95 -17.67
N ASP A 176 3.74 -17.94 -17.40
CA ASP A 176 2.99 -17.99 -16.15
C ASP A 176 3.95 -18.11 -14.95
N ALA A 177 5.04 -18.89 -15.11
CA ALA A 177 6.11 -18.97 -14.13
C ALA A 177 6.80 -17.62 -13.90
N LEU A 178 6.97 -16.81 -14.95
CA LEU A 178 7.51 -15.45 -14.85
C LEU A 178 6.56 -14.52 -14.08
N MET A 179 5.26 -14.58 -14.33
CA MET A 179 4.28 -13.77 -13.58
C MET A 179 4.28 -14.13 -12.09
N LEU A 180 4.38 -15.41 -11.76
CA LEU A 180 4.50 -15.89 -10.37
C LEU A 180 5.84 -15.47 -9.74
N ARG A 181 6.96 -15.54 -10.48
CA ARG A 181 8.26 -15.02 -10.01
C ARG A 181 8.22 -13.51 -9.77
N ALA A 182 7.61 -12.75 -10.66
CA ALA A 182 7.46 -11.31 -10.50
C ALA A 182 6.67 -10.99 -9.22
N ALA A 183 5.61 -11.74 -8.91
CA ALA A 183 4.90 -11.61 -7.63
C ALA A 183 5.82 -11.90 -6.41
N ASP A 184 6.62 -12.97 -6.47
CA ASP A 184 7.58 -13.32 -5.41
C ASP A 184 8.64 -12.23 -5.19
N GLU A 185 9.19 -11.65 -6.27
CA GLU A 185 10.20 -10.59 -6.21
C GLU A 185 9.60 -9.26 -5.69
N LEU A 186 8.46 -8.83 -6.24
CA LEU A 186 7.79 -7.59 -5.79
C LEU A 186 7.39 -7.66 -4.31
N TYR A 187 6.96 -8.84 -3.83
CA TYR A 187 6.63 -9.07 -2.43
C TYR A 187 7.87 -9.04 -1.53
N ARG A 188 8.85 -9.91 -1.81
CA ARG A 188 9.98 -10.20 -0.93
C ARG A 188 11.07 -9.14 -0.99
N ASP A 189 11.42 -8.72 -2.20
CA ASP A 189 12.60 -7.89 -2.47
C ASP A 189 12.22 -6.41 -2.64
N ALA A 190 10.91 -6.10 -2.68
CA ALA A 190 10.39 -4.79 -3.04
C ALA A 190 11.00 -4.23 -4.34
N PHE A 191 11.25 -5.12 -5.30
CA PHE A 191 12.00 -4.87 -6.51
C PHE A 191 11.73 -6.00 -7.52
N LEU A 192 11.68 -5.67 -8.81
CA LEU A 192 11.70 -6.66 -9.89
C LEU A 192 13.15 -6.84 -10.37
N SER A 193 13.65 -8.07 -10.43
CA SER A 193 15.02 -8.38 -10.84
C SER A 193 15.30 -7.97 -12.30
N ASP A 194 16.57 -7.78 -12.66
CA ASP A 194 16.93 -7.45 -14.06
C ASP A 194 16.49 -8.57 -15.02
N ALA A 195 16.63 -9.83 -14.60
CA ALA A 195 16.20 -10.98 -15.39
C ALA A 195 14.68 -10.99 -15.62
N SER A 196 13.88 -10.79 -14.57
CA SER A 196 12.42 -10.72 -14.69
C SER A 196 11.98 -9.49 -15.49
N TRP A 197 12.63 -8.34 -15.30
CA TRP A 197 12.37 -7.13 -16.07
C TRP A 197 12.63 -7.34 -17.56
N ASP A 198 13.81 -7.85 -17.92
CA ASP A 198 14.20 -8.06 -19.32
C ASP A 198 13.26 -9.05 -20.00
N GLU A 199 12.88 -10.13 -19.31
CA GLU A 199 11.96 -11.13 -19.85
C GLU A 199 10.55 -10.56 -20.04
N LEU A 200 10.02 -9.81 -19.05
CA LEU A 200 8.73 -9.13 -19.17
C LEU A 200 8.74 -8.11 -20.32
N ALA A 201 9.82 -7.34 -20.47
CA ALA A 201 9.98 -6.33 -21.51
C ALA A 201 10.06 -6.91 -22.93
N THR A 202 10.25 -8.23 -23.09
CA THR A 202 10.12 -8.88 -24.40
C THR A 202 8.68 -8.94 -24.92
N ARG A 203 7.68 -8.86 -24.03
CA ARG A 203 6.25 -8.98 -24.38
C ARG A 203 5.42 -7.78 -23.97
N PHE A 204 5.79 -7.15 -22.85
CA PHE A 204 5.07 -6.02 -22.29
C PHE A 204 5.72 -4.70 -22.68
N ASN A 205 4.87 -3.78 -23.13
CA ASN A 205 5.26 -2.40 -23.34
C ASN A 205 5.34 -1.63 -21.99
N VAL A 206 5.80 -0.38 -22.05
CA VAL A 206 5.98 0.46 -20.85
C VAL A 206 4.72 0.56 -19.97
N PRO A 207 3.53 0.89 -20.49
CA PRO A 207 2.28 0.83 -19.72
C PRO A 207 2.04 -0.52 -19.03
N GLN A 208 2.24 -1.65 -19.72
CA GLN A 208 2.04 -2.98 -19.14
C GLN A 208 3.07 -3.32 -18.06
N LEU A 209 4.32 -2.86 -18.19
CA LEU A 209 5.34 -3.02 -17.14
C LEU A 209 4.98 -2.21 -15.88
N ILE A 210 4.52 -0.96 -16.04
CA ILE A 210 4.03 -0.13 -14.93
C ILE A 210 2.85 -0.83 -14.25
N ASP A 211 1.86 -1.27 -15.03
CA ASP A 211 0.68 -1.97 -14.51
C ASP A 211 1.04 -3.27 -13.79
N THR A 212 2.02 -4.03 -14.29
CA THR A 212 2.49 -5.28 -13.64
C THR A 212 3.02 -4.99 -12.24
N ILE A 213 3.88 -3.98 -12.11
CA ILE A 213 4.48 -3.57 -10.83
C ILE A 213 3.40 -3.09 -9.85
N PHE A 214 2.51 -2.22 -10.32
CA PHE A 214 1.46 -1.65 -9.46
C PHE A 214 0.36 -2.66 -9.13
N SER A 215 0.08 -3.64 -9.99
CA SER A 215 -0.87 -4.73 -9.69
C SER A 215 -0.35 -5.58 -8.53
N GLY A 216 0.89 -6.07 -8.62
CA GLY A 216 1.50 -6.84 -7.53
C GLY A 216 1.49 -6.07 -6.20
N ALA A 217 1.85 -4.78 -6.24
CA ALA A 217 1.89 -3.94 -5.06
C ALA A 217 0.51 -3.54 -4.50
N GLU A 218 -0.51 -3.35 -5.35
CA GLU A 218 -1.89 -3.12 -4.90
C GLU A 218 -2.46 -4.36 -4.22
N TYR A 219 -2.18 -5.57 -4.73
CA TYR A 219 -2.59 -6.81 -4.04
C TYR A 219 -1.95 -6.96 -2.66
N ILE A 220 -0.68 -6.55 -2.51
CA ILE A 220 -0.01 -6.51 -1.19
C ILE A 220 -0.75 -5.54 -0.25
N LEU A 221 -1.15 -4.37 -0.76
CA LEU A 221 -1.91 -3.38 0.02
C LEU A 221 -3.27 -3.92 0.45
N LEU A 222 -4.04 -4.51 -0.46
CA LEU A 222 -5.35 -5.08 -0.17
C LEU A 222 -5.25 -6.26 0.81
N ALA A 223 -4.23 -7.10 0.67
CA ALA A 223 -3.93 -8.18 1.60
C ALA A 223 -3.59 -7.65 3.00
N ALA A 224 -2.70 -6.64 3.09
CA ALA A 224 -2.32 -6.04 4.36
C ALA A 224 -3.50 -5.38 5.09
N LEU A 225 -4.40 -4.75 4.34
CA LEU A 225 -5.68 -4.24 4.86
C LEU A 225 -6.55 -5.39 5.37
N ALA A 226 -6.87 -6.36 4.52
CA ALA A 226 -7.73 -7.48 4.91
C ALA A 226 -7.20 -8.18 6.17
N ASN A 227 -5.91 -8.45 6.21
CA ASN A 227 -5.26 -9.11 7.33
C ASN A 227 -5.27 -8.26 8.59
N SER A 228 -4.84 -6.99 8.53
CA SER A 228 -4.73 -6.13 9.73
C SER A 228 -6.09 -5.77 10.31
N LEU A 229 -7.09 -5.59 9.45
CA LEU A 229 -8.46 -5.27 9.87
C LEU A 229 -9.26 -6.53 10.26
N GLY A 230 -8.69 -7.74 10.11
CA GLY A 230 -9.33 -8.99 10.54
C GLY A 230 -10.47 -9.45 9.63
N VAL A 231 -10.44 -9.04 8.36
CA VAL A 231 -11.48 -9.34 7.37
C VAL A 231 -11.55 -10.84 7.13
N GLN A 232 -12.75 -11.40 7.32
CA GLN A 232 -13.04 -12.80 7.00
C GLN A 232 -13.42 -12.95 5.51
N PRO A 233 -13.08 -14.08 4.86
CA PRO A 233 -13.55 -14.35 3.50
C PRO A 233 -15.08 -14.34 3.44
N ASP A 234 -15.65 -13.76 2.38
CA ASP A 234 -17.09 -13.84 2.16
C ASP A 234 -17.54 -15.30 1.99
N GLU A 235 -18.64 -15.69 2.65
CA GLU A 235 -19.20 -17.05 2.60
C GLU A 235 -19.60 -17.48 1.18
N ARG A 236 -19.92 -16.51 0.31
CA ARG A 236 -20.31 -16.77 -1.08
C ARG A 236 -19.17 -17.33 -1.94
N PHE A 237 -17.93 -17.15 -1.52
CA PHE A 237 -16.78 -17.72 -2.20
C PHE A 237 -16.47 -19.07 -1.56
N ALA A 238 -16.34 -20.13 -2.38
CA ALA A 238 -16.09 -21.48 -1.88
C ALA A 238 -14.59 -21.77 -1.71
N ASP A 239 -13.74 -21.18 -2.56
CA ASP A 239 -12.30 -21.41 -2.54
C ASP A 239 -11.65 -20.83 -1.27
N ARG A 240 -10.68 -21.57 -0.71
CA ARG A 240 -9.94 -21.20 0.49
C ARG A 240 -8.45 -21.33 0.25
N LEU A 241 -7.68 -20.56 1.04
CA LEU A 241 -6.22 -20.54 0.96
C LEU A 241 -5.67 -21.97 1.14
N PRO A 242 -4.79 -22.47 0.24
CA PRO A 242 -4.11 -23.76 0.40
C PRO A 242 -3.11 -23.73 1.57
N ALA A 243 -3.63 -23.91 2.79
CA ALA A 243 -2.85 -23.85 4.03
C ALA A 243 -1.91 -25.06 4.23
N ASP A 244 -2.16 -26.15 3.50
CA ASP A 244 -1.31 -27.34 3.50
C ASP A 244 -0.06 -27.20 2.62
N VAL A 245 -0.01 -26.18 1.73
CA VAL A 245 1.15 -25.91 0.89
C VAL A 245 2.19 -25.12 1.70
N PRO A 246 3.41 -25.66 1.90
CA PRO A 246 4.45 -24.96 2.66
C PRO A 246 4.82 -23.62 2.02
N ARG A 247 4.99 -22.59 2.86
CA ARG A 247 5.50 -21.29 2.41
C ARG A 247 7.00 -21.33 2.19
N THR A 248 7.41 -21.86 1.04
CA THR A 248 8.79 -21.79 0.58
C THR A 248 8.89 -20.76 -0.53
N MET A 249 9.66 -19.71 -0.29
CA MET A 249 10.23 -18.89 -1.35
C MET A 249 11.69 -19.29 -1.54
N GLY A 250 12.20 -19.13 -2.76
CA GLY A 250 13.64 -19.19 -2.98
C GLY A 250 14.39 -18.20 -2.07
N PRO A 251 15.70 -18.41 -1.84
CA PRO A 251 16.49 -17.51 -1.01
C PRO A 251 16.35 -16.06 -1.49
N ALA A 252 16.21 -15.12 -0.54
CA ALA A 252 16.15 -13.69 -0.86
C ALA A 252 17.35 -13.30 -1.73
N GLY A 253 17.10 -12.44 -2.73
CA GLY A 253 18.18 -11.81 -3.46
C GLY A 253 19.00 -10.90 -2.55
N ALA A 254 20.13 -10.40 -3.05
CA ALA A 254 20.78 -9.27 -2.38
C ALA A 254 19.76 -8.10 -2.31
N PRO A 255 19.69 -7.38 -1.17
CA PRO A 255 18.75 -6.27 -1.05
C PRO A 255 18.97 -5.28 -2.20
N PRO A 256 17.90 -4.76 -2.82
CA PRO A 256 18.05 -3.90 -3.99
C PRO A 256 18.88 -2.68 -3.58
N SER A 257 20.03 -2.54 -4.23
CA SER A 257 20.73 -1.27 -4.29
C SER A 257 20.05 -0.42 -5.35
N PRO A 258 20.01 0.92 -5.19
CA PRO A 258 19.52 1.80 -6.24
C PRO A 258 20.22 1.45 -7.56
N LEU A 259 19.42 1.20 -8.61
CA LEU A 259 19.98 0.91 -9.93
C LEU A 259 20.86 2.09 -10.39
N ALA A 260 22.00 1.78 -11.00
CA ALA A 260 22.96 2.79 -11.46
C ALA A 260 22.39 3.68 -12.59
N ALA A 261 21.37 3.19 -13.29
CA ALA A 261 20.66 3.89 -14.35
C ALA A 261 19.15 3.59 -14.25
N PRO A 262 18.28 4.50 -14.72
CA PRO A 262 16.86 4.23 -14.79
C PRO A 262 16.55 3.16 -15.83
N ARG A 263 15.62 2.26 -15.51
CA ARG A 263 15.04 1.37 -16.52
C ARG A 263 14.07 2.13 -17.42
N LEU A 264 13.37 3.12 -16.86
CA LEU A 264 12.57 4.09 -17.59
C LEU A 264 13.02 5.50 -17.26
N ASP A 265 13.59 6.18 -18.25
CA ASP A 265 13.92 7.60 -18.11
C ASP A 265 12.67 8.43 -17.78
N PRO A 266 12.77 9.47 -16.93
CA PRO A 266 11.71 10.46 -16.77
C PRO A 266 11.29 11.03 -18.14
N LEU A 267 9.99 11.17 -18.40
CA LEU A 267 9.52 11.74 -19.66
C LEU A 267 9.93 13.22 -19.76
N PRO A 268 10.79 13.62 -20.71
CA PRO A 268 11.26 15.00 -20.79
C PRO A 268 10.11 15.94 -21.16
N ARG A 269 10.14 17.17 -20.62
CA ARG A 269 9.09 18.18 -20.83
C ARG A 269 8.77 18.45 -22.30
N ALA A 270 9.79 18.40 -23.17
CA ALA A 270 9.63 18.56 -24.61
C ALA A 270 8.80 17.44 -25.28
N ALA A 271 8.69 16.28 -24.65
CA ALA A 271 7.91 15.14 -25.14
C ALA A 271 6.51 15.06 -24.50
N TRP A 272 6.10 16.03 -23.69
CA TRP A 272 4.78 16.03 -23.07
C TRP A 272 3.70 16.35 -24.11
N SER A 273 2.71 15.45 -24.21
CA SER A 273 1.43 15.76 -24.84
C SER A 273 0.65 16.80 -24.02
N ASP A 274 -0.40 17.38 -24.60
CA ASP A 274 -1.27 18.31 -23.86
C ASP A 274 -1.94 17.64 -22.66
N GLU A 275 -2.27 16.34 -22.77
CA GLU A 275 -2.76 15.56 -21.63
C GLU A 275 -1.71 15.49 -20.52
N VAL A 276 -0.48 15.10 -20.85
CA VAL A 276 0.60 15.00 -19.85
C VAL A 276 0.91 16.35 -19.23
N ARG A 277 0.91 17.43 -20.02
CA ARG A 277 1.08 18.80 -19.51
C ARG A 277 -0.02 19.15 -18.53
N GLY A 278 -1.28 18.85 -18.84
CA GLY A 278 -2.40 19.03 -17.93
C GLY A 278 -2.33 18.18 -16.65
N LEU A 279 -1.60 17.05 -16.67
CA LEU A 279 -1.36 16.22 -15.48
C LEU A 279 -0.21 16.73 -14.62
N LEU A 280 0.90 17.12 -15.24
CA LEU A 280 2.16 17.40 -14.54
C LEU A 280 2.42 18.88 -14.26
N ASP A 281 1.83 19.78 -15.05
CA ASP A 281 2.00 21.23 -14.94
C ASP A 281 0.74 21.96 -15.45
N PRO A 282 -0.43 21.75 -14.82
CA PRO A 282 -1.70 22.32 -15.29
C PRO A 282 -1.73 23.86 -15.30
N GLU A 283 -0.85 24.50 -14.52
CA GLU A 283 -0.72 25.96 -14.43
C GLU A 283 0.33 26.53 -15.39
N ASP A 284 0.96 25.68 -16.22
CA ASP A 284 2.09 26.03 -17.09
C ASP A 284 3.18 26.82 -16.35
N SER A 285 3.47 26.40 -15.11
CA SER A 285 4.36 27.10 -14.19
C SER A 285 5.84 26.99 -14.59
N GLY A 286 6.18 26.02 -15.45
CA GLY A 286 7.56 25.72 -15.84
C GLY A 286 8.40 25.12 -14.72
N ARG A 287 7.82 24.83 -13.55
CA ARG A 287 8.57 24.31 -12.39
C ARG A 287 9.09 22.88 -12.67
N PRO A 288 10.22 22.48 -12.04
CA PRO A 288 10.69 21.11 -12.13
C PRO A 288 9.65 20.12 -11.60
N VAL A 289 9.46 19.04 -12.33
CA VAL A 289 8.62 17.90 -11.91
C VAL A 289 9.53 16.80 -11.39
N LEU A 290 9.14 16.17 -10.28
CA LEU A 290 9.91 15.07 -9.69
C LEU A 290 10.04 13.91 -10.69
N ASN A 291 11.18 13.22 -10.68
CA ASN A 291 11.48 12.14 -11.63
C ASN A 291 10.40 11.06 -11.59
N LEU A 292 9.89 10.71 -10.40
CA LEU A 292 8.77 9.78 -10.22
C LEU A 292 7.56 10.13 -11.10
N TYR A 293 7.06 11.38 -11.03
CA TYR A 293 5.85 11.75 -11.78
C TYR A 293 6.11 11.82 -13.28
N ALA A 294 7.29 12.31 -13.69
CA ALA A 294 7.69 12.33 -15.09
C ALA A 294 7.84 10.91 -15.67
N THR A 295 8.32 9.94 -14.88
CA THR A 295 8.39 8.53 -15.31
C THR A 295 6.98 7.93 -15.42
N LEU A 296 6.11 8.11 -14.42
CA LEU A 296 4.73 7.58 -14.46
C LEU A 296 3.85 8.23 -15.54
N ALA A 297 4.15 9.46 -15.96
CA ALA A 297 3.42 10.13 -17.03
C ALA A 297 3.58 9.46 -18.42
N ARG A 298 4.49 8.49 -18.56
CA ARG A 298 4.53 7.58 -19.71
C ARG A 298 3.27 6.71 -19.81
N HIS A 299 2.48 6.63 -18.74
CA HIS A 299 1.19 5.95 -18.71
C HIS A 299 0.10 6.87 -18.12
N PRO A 300 -0.40 7.86 -18.89
CA PRO A 300 -1.29 8.91 -18.36
C PRO A 300 -2.67 8.37 -17.89
N ILE A 301 -3.16 7.28 -18.49
CA ILE A 301 -4.42 6.64 -18.07
C ILE A 301 -4.30 6.08 -16.65
N PHE A 302 -3.21 5.39 -16.34
CA PHE A 302 -2.88 4.90 -14.99
C PHE A 302 -2.54 6.04 -14.02
N PHE A 303 -1.86 7.09 -14.48
CA PHE A 303 -1.43 8.21 -13.63
C PHE A 303 -2.59 8.84 -12.86
N ARG A 304 -3.75 9.01 -13.50
CA ARG A 304 -4.94 9.66 -12.90
C ARG A 304 -5.47 8.93 -11.66
N PRO A 305 -5.87 7.65 -11.70
CA PRO A 305 -6.33 6.93 -10.51
C PRO A 305 -5.22 6.80 -9.45
N ARG A 306 -3.96 6.60 -9.85
CA ARG A 306 -2.83 6.57 -8.91
C ARG A 306 -2.66 7.90 -8.18
N ALA A 307 -2.85 9.03 -8.86
CA ALA A 307 -2.77 10.36 -8.24
C ALA A 307 -3.87 10.59 -7.19
N VAL A 308 -5.08 10.03 -7.38
CA VAL A 308 -6.16 10.08 -6.37
C VAL A 308 -5.73 9.35 -5.10
N GLN A 309 -5.21 8.13 -5.23
CA GLN A 309 -4.67 7.37 -4.10
C GLN A 309 -3.52 8.12 -3.42
N SER A 310 -2.62 8.72 -4.19
CA SER A 310 -1.52 9.53 -3.64
C SER A 310 -2.02 10.73 -2.82
N ALA A 311 -3.02 11.44 -3.33
CA ALA A 311 -3.60 12.60 -2.67
C ALA A 311 -4.29 12.18 -1.37
N TYR A 312 -4.99 11.06 -1.39
CA TYR A 312 -5.62 10.51 -0.19
C TYR A 312 -4.59 10.27 0.92
N ILE A 313 -3.55 9.48 0.65
CA ILE A 313 -2.57 9.14 1.70
C ILE A 313 -1.86 10.39 2.21
N ARG A 314 -1.51 11.33 1.32
CA ARG A 314 -0.74 12.51 1.71
C ARG A 314 -1.55 13.60 2.40
N THR A 315 -2.83 13.76 2.08
CA THR A 315 -3.61 14.92 2.55
C THR A 315 -5.04 14.61 2.97
N GLY A 316 -5.58 13.45 2.57
CA GLY A 316 -6.92 13.01 2.92
C GLY A 316 -6.99 12.06 4.12
N ALA A 317 -5.87 11.42 4.48
CA ALA A 317 -5.77 10.55 5.64
C ALA A 317 -5.83 11.33 6.96
N THR A 318 -6.34 10.68 7.99
CA THR A 318 -6.60 11.23 9.34
C THR A 318 -5.35 11.33 10.22
N LEU A 319 -4.22 10.77 9.77
CA LEU A 319 -2.95 10.80 10.49
C LEU A 319 -2.37 12.22 10.58
N SER A 320 -1.77 12.53 11.73
CA SER A 320 -0.91 13.72 11.86
C SER A 320 0.28 13.64 10.90
N ASP A 321 0.80 14.80 10.48
CA ASP A 321 1.95 14.82 9.57
C ASP A 321 3.16 14.09 10.16
N ARG A 322 3.41 14.22 11.47
CA ARG A 322 4.50 13.48 12.16
C ARG A 322 4.31 11.98 12.05
N ALA A 323 3.13 11.46 12.39
CA ALA A 323 2.86 10.03 12.34
C ALA A 323 3.00 9.50 10.90
N ARG A 324 2.48 10.26 9.93
CA ARG A 324 2.60 9.94 8.51
C ARG A 324 4.08 9.84 8.07
N GLU A 325 4.90 10.83 8.40
CA GLU A 325 6.33 10.83 8.04
C GLU A 325 7.12 9.71 8.75
N ILE A 326 6.80 9.36 10.00
CA ILE A 326 7.40 8.21 10.69
C ILE A 326 7.14 6.91 9.92
N LEU A 327 5.88 6.67 9.54
CA LEU A 327 5.49 5.46 8.82
C LEU A 327 6.16 5.39 7.45
N ILE A 328 6.18 6.51 6.71
CA ILE A 328 6.72 6.58 5.34
C ILE A 328 8.24 6.40 5.33
N LEU A 329 8.96 7.13 6.18
CA LEU A 329 10.41 7.00 6.28
C LEU A 329 10.79 5.57 6.68
N ARG A 330 10.07 4.97 7.63
CA ARG A 330 10.37 3.60 8.06
C ARG A 330 10.17 2.60 6.93
N ILE A 331 9.04 2.65 6.21
CA ILE A 331 8.80 1.68 5.14
C ILE A 331 9.73 1.90 3.94
N GLY A 332 10.07 3.15 3.62
CA GLY A 332 11.07 3.46 2.59
C GLY A 332 12.46 2.92 2.93
N TRP A 333 12.86 2.97 4.21
CA TRP A 333 14.09 2.34 4.71
C TRP A 333 14.06 0.82 4.57
N LEU A 334 12.98 0.18 5.04
CA LEU A 334 12.80 -1.28 4.99
C LEU A 334 12.78 -1.82 3.56
N CYS A 335 12.16 -1.10 2.62
CA CYS A 335 12.14 -1.47 1.21
C CYS A 335 13.43 -1.07 0.47
N GLY A 336 14.42 -0.46 1.14
CA GLY A 336 15.65 0.01 0.53
C GLY A 336 15.47 1.14 -0.51
N SER A 337 14.34 1.84 -0.50
CA SER A 337 14.03 2.88 -1.48
C SER A 337 14.63 4.24 -1.09
N GLU A 338 15.84 4.51 -1.59
CA GLU A 338 16.55 5.77 -1.28
C GLU A 338 15.81 6.99 -1.82
N TYR A 339 15.12 6.82 -2.95
CA TYR A 339 14.31 7.86 -3.53
C TYR A 339 13.19 8.29 -2.59
N GLU A 340 12.44 7.32 -2.07
CA GLU A 340 11.32 7.59 -1.18
C GLU A 340 11.79 8.24 0.12
N TRP A 341 12.82 7.64 0.74
CA TRP A 341 13.47 8.18 1.93
C TRP A 341 13.89 9.63 1.74
N SER A 342 14.61 9.93 0.66
CA SER A 342 15.07 11.28 0.33
C SER A 342 13.95 12.32 0.28
N GLN A 343 12.84 12.02 -0.41
CA GLN A 343 11.72 12.97 -0.51
C GLN A 343 11.09 13.21 0.86
N HIS A 344 10.97 12.15 1.66
CA HIS A 344 10.32 12.23 2.95
C HIS A 344 11.22 12.78 4.06
N VAL A 345 12.55 12.70 3.94
CA VAL A 345 13.46 13.48 4.80
C VAL A 345 13.21 14.97 4.62
N ARG A 346 12.98 15.42 3.38
CA ARG A 346 12.63 16.83 3.09
C ARG A 346 11.25 17.21 3.63
N ALA A 347 10.29 16.29 3.63
CA ALA A 347 8.96 16.51 4.21
C ALA A 347 9.02 16.57 5.75
N ALA A 348 9.63 15.58 6.38
CA ALA A 348 9.89 15.49 7.81
C ALA A 348 10.57 16.76 8.38
N ARG A 349 11.62 17.25 7.71
CA ARG A 349 12.31 18.49 8.13
C ARG A 349 11.40 19.72 8.08
N ARG A 350 10.50 19.82 7.08
CA ARG A 350 9.57 20.95 6.96
C ARG A 350 8.54 21.00 8.08
N ILE A 351 8.18 19.85 8.65
CA ILE A 351 7.29 19.76 9.80
C ILE A 351 8.03 19.79 11.15
N GLY A 352 9.35 20.04 11.13
CA GLY A 352 10.17 20.26 12.32
C GLY A 352 10.82 19.01 12.92
N MET A 353 10.79 17.85 12.24
CA MET A 353 11.54 16.67 12.69
C MET A 353 13.04 16.91 12.57
N THR A 354 13.78 16.55 13.61
CA THR A 354 15.24 16.68 13.67
C THR A 354 15.93 15.58 12.87
N ASP A 355 17.15 15.84 12.40
CA ASP A 355 17.97 14.84 11.71
C ASP A 355 18.26 13.61 12.58
N GLU A 356 18.34 13.78 13.91
CA GLU A 356 18.52 12.67 14.83
C GLU A 356 17.26 11.80 14.95
N GLU A 357 16.06 12.38 14.96
CA GLU A 357 14.81 11.60 14.89
C GLU A 357 14.71 10.85 13.56
N ILE A 358 15.03 11.51 12.45
CA ILE A 358 15.04 10.88 11.11
C ILE A 358 16.02 9.70 11.09
N ARG A 359 17.25 9.89 11.59
CA ARG A 359 18.24 8.81 11.71
C ARG A 359 17.74 7.68 12.61
N ARG A 360 17.03 8.00 13.70
CA ARG A 360 16.45 7.02 14.62
C ARG A 360 15.40 6.13 13.95
N ILE A 361 14.65 6.63 12.96
CA ILE A 361 13.69 5.84 12.18
C ILE A 361 14.38 4.71 11.41
N ALA A 362 15.60 4.95 10.89
CA ALA A 362 16.40 3.91 10.24
C ALA A 362 16.83 2.81 11.23
N VAL A 363 17.08 3.16 12.49
CA VAL A 363 17.45 2.20 13.55
C VAL A 363 16.26 1.32 13.95
N GLY A 364 15.06 1.88 14.04
CA GLY A 364 13.82 1.13 14.31
C GLY A 364 13.18 1.40 15.68
N ALA A 365 12.17 0.59 16.03
CA ALA A 365 11.30 0.84 17.18
C ALA A 365 12.02 0.76 18.53
N GLU A 366 13.09 -0.04 18.62
CA GLU A 366 13.86 -0.26 19.84
C GLU A 366 14.96 0.79 20.06
N ALA A 367 15.07 1.78 19.16
CA ALA A 367 16.01 2.87 19.32
C ALA A 367 15.64 3.76 20.52
N ARG A 368 16.64 4.15 21.32
CA ARG A 368 16.43 5.01 22.49
C ARG A 368 15.93 6.40 22.07
N GLY A 369 15.03 6.97 22.88
CA GLY A 369 14.56 8.34 22.71
C GLY A 369 13.22 8.48 21.99
N TRP A 370 12.53 7.38 21.70
CA TRP A 370 11.12 7.41 21.31
C TRP A 370 10.19 7.60 22.50
N ASP A 371 9.09 8.32 22.30
CA ASP A 371 7.91 8.08 23.11
C ASP A 371 7.26 6.76 22.72
N ALA A 372 6.42 6.22 23.61
CA ALA A 372 5.82 4.90 23.42
C ALA A 372 4.93 4.79 22.18
N PHE A 373 4.33 5.90 21.74
CA PHE A 373 3.40 5.91 20.61
C PHE A 373 4.14 5.99 19.27
N ASP A 374 5.17 6.83 19.17
CA ASP A 374 6.06 6.88 18.00
C ASP A 374 6.75 5.52 17.80
N ALA A 375 7.19 4.87 18.88
CA ALA A 375 7.74 3.51 18.81
C ALA A 375 6.70 2.48 18.30
N ALA A 376 5.43 2.62 18.69
CA ALA A 376 4.36 1.75 18.22
C ALA A 376 4.06 1.93 16.72
N LEU A 377 4.15 3.16 16.19
CA LEU A 377 4.04 3.42 14.75
C LEU A 377 5.17 2.74 13.97
N ILE A 378 6.41 2.84 14.45
CA ILE A 378 7.56 2.18 13.81
C ILE A 378 7.40 0.66 13.85
N ARG A 379 6.96 0.11 14.99
CA ARG A 379 6.69 -1.32 15.14
C ARG A 379 5.58 -1.80 14.21
N ALA A 380 4.51 -1.02 14.03
CA ALA A 380 3.44 -1.33 13.08
C ALA A 380 3.98 -1.39 11.66
N THR A 381 4.87 -0.48 11.27
CA THR A 381 5.54 -0.54 9.97
C THR A 381 6.43 -1.78 9.83
N ASP A 382 7.20 -2.13 10.87
CA ASP A 382 8.04 -3.32 10.88
C ASP A 382 7.22 -4.61 10.73
N GLU A 383 6.08 -4.70 11.43
CA GLU A 383 5.15 -5.83 11.35
C GLU A 383 4.46 -5.91 9.98
N LEU A 384 3.97 -4.79 9.43
CA LEU A 384 3.36 -4.77 8.10
C LEU A 384 4.34 -5.13 6.98
N HIS A 385 5.61 -4.74 7.10
CA HIS A 385 6.62 -5.14 6.13
C HIS A 385 6.97 -6.63 6.22
N ARG A 386 7.07 -7.17 7.44
CA ARG A 386 7.50 -8.55 7.70
C ARG A 386 6.39 -9.58 7.52
N ASP A 387 5.19 -9.26 8.00
CA ASP A 387 4.09 -10.21 8.22
C ASP A 387 2.80 -9.83 7.49
N ASP A 388 2.76 -8.68 6.82
CA ASP A 388 1.57 -8.12 6.15
C ASP A 388 0.37 -7.98 7.10
N THR A 389 0.62 -7.85 8.40
CA THR A 389 -0.42 -7.66 9.41
C THR A 389 0.14 -6.96 10.64
N ILE A 390 -0.64 -6.06 11.24
CA ILE A 390 -0.31 -5.49 12.56
C ILE A 390 -0.70 -6.51 13.65
N SER A 391 0.22 -6.78 14.58
CA SER A 391 -0.02 -7.67 15.71
C SER A 391 -1.07 -7.10 16.67
N GLY A 392 -1.74 -7.96 17.44
CA GLY A 392 -2.72 -7.51 18.42
C GLY A 392 -2.15 -6.57 19.48
N ALA A 393 -0.89 -6.79 19.89
CA ALA A 393 -0.21 -5.93 20.87
C ALA A 393 0.07 -4.53 20.32
N THR A 394 0.56 -4.43 19.08
CA THR A 394 0.82 -3.15 18.42
C THR A 394 -0.50 -2.43 18.08
N TRP A 395 -1.51 -3.17 17.63
CA TRP A 395 -2.86 -2.64 17.41
C TRP A 395 -3.42 -2.01 18.70
N ALA A 396 -3.41 -2.73 19.82
CA ALA A 396 -3.88 -2.24 21.10
C ALA A 396 -3.11 -0.98 21.56
N ALA A 397 -1.79 -0.95 21.37
CA ALA A 397 -0.97 0.22 21.69
C ALA A 397 -1.39 1.46 20.87
N LEU A 398 -1.62 1.30 19.57
CA LEU A 398 -2.10 2.39 18.71
C LEU A 398 -3.52 2.82 19.07
N SER A 399 -4.41 1.87 19.40
CA SER A 399 -5.80 2.15 19.79
C SER A 399 -5.92 3.01 21.06
N THR A 400 -4.86 3.15 21.86
CA THR A 400 -4.86 4.07 23.02
C THR A 400 -5.05 5.54 22.61
N ARG A 401 -4.73 5.90 21.37
CA ARG A 401 -4.93 7.27 20.83
C ARG A 401 -5.73 7.31 19.53
N TYR A 402 -5.74 6.21 18.77
CA TYR A 402 -6.33 6.15 17.44
C TYR A 402 -7.67 5.43 17.42
N GLY A 403 -8.64 6.01 16.72
CA GLY A 403 -9.88 5.36 16.37
C GLY A 403 -9.74 4.53 15.10
N ILE A 404 -10.88 4.01 14.63
CA ILE A 404 -10.94 3.23 13.39
C ILE A 404 -10.34 3.97 12.18
N PRO A 405 -10.67 5.25 11.91
CA PRO A 405 -10.12 5.96 10.75
C PRO A 405 -8.59 6.00 10.77
N GLU A 406 -7.99 6.36 11.90
CA GLU A 406 -6.53 6.47 12.01
C GLU A 406 -5.86 5.10 11.92
N LEU A 407 -6.43 4.04 12.52
CA LEU A 407 -5.89 2.68 12.44
C LEU A 407 -5.92 2.14 11.00
N VAL A 408 -7.01 2.38 10.27
CA VAL A 408 -7.09 2.06 8.83
C VAL A 408 -6.02 2.87 8.07
N ASP A 409 -5.87 4.16 8.37
CA ASP A 409 -4.89 5.01 7.69
C ASP A 409 -3.44 4.66 7.99
N VAL A 410 -3.12 4.08 9.16
CA VAL A 410 -1.78 3.50 9.43
C VAL A 410 -1.47 2.40 8.41
N VAL A 411 -2.39 1.46 8.23
CA VAL A 411 -2.20 0.33 7.30
C VAL A 411 -2.10 0.82 5.87
N ILE A 412 -3.01 1.71 5.45
CA ILE A 412 -3.01 2.30 4.09
C ILE A 412 -1.71 3.06 3.83
N THR A 413 -1.24 3.86 4.79
CA THR A 413 -0.02 4.67 4.61
C THR A 413 1.20 3.78 4.43
N VAL A 414 1.39 2.79 5.30
CA VAL A 414 2.53 1.88 5.21
C VAL A 414 2.48 1.07 3.91
N ALA A 415 1.36 0.42 3.61
CA ALA A 415 1.25 -0.42 2.43
C ALA A 415 1.28 0.39 1.11
N GLY A 416 0.68 1.57 1.10
CA GLY A 416 0.73 2.50 -0.03
C GLY A 416 2.15 2.99 -0.31
N TYR A 417 2.95 3.29 0.71
CA TYR A 417 4.35 3.67 0.51
C TYR A 417 5.30 2.49 0.30
N ARG A 418 4.93 1.27 0.70
CA ARG A 418 5.57 0.03 0.20
C ARG A 418 5.37 -0.07 -1.31
N MET A 419 4.15 0.16 -1.83
CA MET A 419 3.89 0.19 -3.26
C MET A 419 4.74 1.23 -3.99
N VAL A 420 4.84 2.45 -3.46
CA VAL A 420 5.71 3.48 -4.08
C VAL A 420 7.17 3.04 -4.09
N SER A 421 7.66 2.48 -2.98
CA SER A 421 9.02 1.97 -2.88
C SER A 421 9.30 0.87 -3.91
N ILE A 422 8.37 -0.09 -4.05
CA ILE A 422 8.43 -1.15 -5.06
C ILE A 422 8.55 -0.58 -6.47
N ALA A 423 7.70 0.40 -6.80
CA ALA A 423 7.72 1.06 -8.10
C ALA A 423 9.02 1.82 -8.35
N LEU A 424 9.47 2.63 -7.40
CA LEU A 424 10.70 3.41 -7.52
C LEU A 424 11.92 2.52 -7.75
N ASN A 425 12.06 1.48 -6.95
CA ASN A 425 13.15 0.51 -7.05
C ASN A 425 13.10 -0.19 -8.41
N SER A 426 11.95 -0.76 -8.78
CA SER A 426 11.80 -1.57 -10.00
C SER A 426 11.94 -0.75 -11.29
N LEU A 427 11.53 0.52 -11.28
CA LEU A 427 11.70 1.42 -12.41
C LEU A 427 13.12 2.02 -12.49
N GLY A 428 13.94 1.86 -11.44
CA GLY A 428 15.25 2.48 -11.32
C GLY A 428 15.18 4.01 -11.21
N THR A 429 14.16 4.55 -10.55
CA THR A 429 13.95 6.01 -10.51
C THR A 429 15.12 6.70 -9.80
N GLN A 430 15.78 7.62 -10.49
CA GLN A 430 16.97 8.31 -9.97
C GLN A 430 16.60 9.50 -9.10
N LEU A 431 17.37 9.75 -8.04
CA LEU A 431 17.24 10.95 -7.22
C LEU A 431 17.44 12.23 -8.04
N GLU A 432 16.75 13.31 -7.67
CA GLU A 432 17.14 14.62 -8.16
C GLU A 432 18.53 15.01 -7.62
N PRO A 433 19.24 15.94 -8.28
CA PRO A 433 20.53 16.45 -7.79
C PRO A 433 20.44 17.05 -6.38
N GLY A 434 21.46 16.82 -5.56
CA GLY A 434 21.58 17.41 -4.22
C GLY A 434 20.59 16.88 -3.18
N ARG A 435 19.97 15.73 -3.44
CA ARG A 435 18.99 15.11 -2.54
C ARG A 435 19.64 14.35 -1.37
N PRO A 436 19.00 14.31 -0.18
CA PRO A 436 19.46 13.49 0.93
C PRO A 436 19.62 12.02 0.52
N ARG A 437 20.64 11.37 1.08
CA ARG A 437 20.89 9.94 0.92
C ARG A 437 20.46 9.19 2.17
N PHE A 438 20.50 7.87 2.11
CA PHE A 438 20.35 7.07 3.31
C PHE A 438 21.42 7.42 4.37
N PRO A 439 21.07 7.43 5.66
CA PRO A 439 22.05 7.57 6.72
C PRO A 439 22.97 6.33 6.75
N ASP A 440 24.21 6.53 7.21
CA ASP A 440 25.18 5.47 7.46
C ASP A 440 24.81 4.73 8.76
N VAL A 441 23.78 3.89 8.66
CA VAL A 441 23.28 3.02 9.72
C VAL A 441 23.26 1.60 9.15
N PRO A 442 23.78 0.60 9.87
CA PRO A 442 23.68 -0.78 9.43
C PRO A 442 22.23 -1.13 9.13
N ARG A 443 21.94 -1.51 7.88
CA ARG A 443 20.66 -2.11 7.56
C ARG A 443 20.58 -3.41 8.30
N GLN A 444 19.56 -3.57 9.13
CA GLN A 444 19.22 -4.89 9.63
C GLN A 444 18.92 -5.74 8.40
N GLU A 445 19.74 -6.74 8.13
CA GLU A 445 19.34 -7.80 7.21
C GLU A 445 18.04 -8.35 7.78
N SER A 446 16.96 -8.27 7.01
CA SER A 446 15.77 -9.03 7.31
C SER A 446 16.24 -10.47 7.47
N ALA A 447 16.19 -11.01 8.70
CA ALA A 447 16.45 -12.43 8.90
C ALA A 447 15.60 -13.16 7.83
N PRO A 448 16.16 -14.13 7.09
CA PRO A 448 15.42 -14.81 6.04
C PRO A 448 14.06 -15.17 6.62
N GLN A 449 12.97 -14.78 5.96
CA GLN A 449 11.60 -14.92 6.47
C GLN A 449 11.44 -16.33 7.03
N ALA A 450 11.71 -16.48 8.33
CA ALA A 450 11.61 -17.73 9.02
C ALA A 450 10.14 -17.77 9.37
N PHE A 451 9.35 -18.18 8.37
CA PHE A 451 7.93 -18.44 8.53
C PHE A 451 7.81 -19.36 9.74
N ARG A 452 7.40 -18.80 10.88
CA ARG A 452 7.27 -19.57 12.12
C ARG A 452 6.24 -20.65 11.83
N ALA A 453 6.72 -21.88 11.63
CA ALA A 453 5.87 -23.05 11.66
C ALA A 453 5.28 -23.12 13.08
N GLY A 454 3.97 -22.90 13.22
CA GLY A 454 3.27 -23.26 14.45
C GLY A 454 2.28 -22.26 15.04
N GLU A 455 2.17 -21.03 14.56
CA GLU A 455 1.13 -20.10 15.06
C GLU A 455 0.06 -19.87 13.97
N LEU A 456 -0.65 -20.94 13.62
CA LEU A 456 -2.02 -20.78 13.14
C LEU A 456 -2.86 -20.41 14.37
N PRO A 457 -3.67 -19.33 14.34
CA PRO A 457 -4.75 -19.21 15.31
C PRO A 457 -5.57 -20.50 15.19
N THR A 458 -5.64 -21.25 16.29
CA THR A 458 -6.54 -22.40 16.36
C THR A 458 -7.94 -21.90 16.09
N ARG A 459 -8.53 -22.35 14.97
CA ARG A 459 -9.94 -22.12 14.63
C ARG A 459 -10.80 -22.47 15.85
N ARG A 460 -11.66 -21.55 16.27
CA ARG A 460 -12.91 -21.86 16.94
C ARG A 460 -14.04 -21.28 16.14
#